data_AF-D8IFX9-F1
#
_entry.id   AF-D8IFX9-F1
#
_cell.length_a   1.000
_cell.length_b   1.000
_cell.length_c   1.000
_cell.angle_alpha   90.00
_cell.angle_beta   90.00
_cell.angle_gamma   90.00
#
_symmetry.space_group_name_H-M   'P 1'
#
loop_
_entity.id
_entity.type
_entity.pdbx_description
1 polymer ?
#
loop_
_entity_poly.entity_id
_entity_poly.type
_entity_poly.pdbx_seq_one_letter_code
_entity_poly.pdbx_strand_id
1 'polypeptide(L)' 'MSIYDYTVKDAEGKDVKLKKYEGKVLLIINSATK' A
#
# COMPACT_ATOMS: atom_id res chain seq x y z
N MET A 1 -12.89 -6.51 -7.32
CA MET A 1 -11.55 -5.92 -7.20
C MET A 1 -11.33 -5.57 -5.75
N SER A 2 -10.30 -6.14 -5.12
CA SER A 2 -9.92 -5.83 -3.74
C SER A 2 -8.66 -4.96 -3.73
N ILE A 3 -8.42 -4.21 -2.66
CA ILE A 3 -7.18 -3.44 -2.51
C ILE A 3 -5.94 -4.36 -2.46
N TYR A 4 -6.12 -5.65 -2.15
CA TYR A 4 -5.04 -6.63 -2.04
C TYR A 4 -4.47 -7.07 -3.39
N ASP A 5 -5.16 -6.79 -4.50
CA ASP A 5 -4.71 -7.10 -5.85
C ASP A 5 -3.63 -6.12 -6.36
N TYR A 6 -3.46 -4.98 -5.68
CA TYR A 6 -2.53 -3.93 -6.09
C TYR A 6 -1.11 -4.14 -5.56
N THR A 7 -0.17 -3.69 -6.38
CA THR A 7 1.25 -3.51 -6.01
C THR A 7 1.55 -2.03 -6.01
N VAL A 8 2.17 -1.56 -4.93
CA VAL A 8 2.57 -0.15 -4.75
C VAL A 8 4.07 -0.09 -4.50
N LYS A 9 4.69 1.07 -4.71
CA LYS A 9 6.08 1.29 -4.33
C LYS A 9 6.17 1.78 -2.90
N ASP A 10 7.15 1.28 -2.15
CA ASP A 10 7.51 1.85 -0.86
C ASP A 10 8.40 3.10 -1.02
N ALA A 11 8.80 3.68 0.11
CA ALA A 11 9.64 4.88 0.15
C ALA A 11 11.05 4.67 -0.46
N GLU A 12 11.51 3.42 -0.56
CA GLU A 12 12.78 3.05 -1.20
C GLU A 12 12.60 2.71 -2.69
N GLY A 13 11.38 2.81 -3.21
CA GLY A 13 11.04 2.50 -4.59
C GLY A 13 10.86 1.02 -4.89
N LYS A 14 10.81 0.15 -3.86
CA LYS A 14 10.61 -1.29 -4.02
C LYS A 14 9.13 -1.61 -4.18
N ASP A 15 8.84 -2.59 -5.03
CA ASP A 15 7.48 -3.06 -5.24
C ASP A 15 6.98 -3.89 -4.04
N VAL A 16 5.84 -3.48 -3.49
CA VAL A 16 5.18 -4.08 -2.33
C VAL A 16 3.75 -4.44 -2.70
N LYS A 17 3.42 -5.73 -2.59
CA LYS A 17 2.03 -6.22 -2.76
C LYS A 17 1.21 -5.91 -1.52
N LEU A 18 0.05 -5.28 -1.68
CA LEU A 18 -0.85 -4.96 -0.57
C LEU A 18 -1.46 -6.22 0.07
N LYS A 19 -1.51 -7.33 -0.66
CA LYS A 19 -1.93 -8.65 -0.14
C LYS A 19 -1.24 -9.06 1.17
N LYS A 20 -0.01 -8.61 1.43
CA LYS A 20 0.71 -8.93 2.68
C LYS A 20 0.02 -8.38 3.94
N TYR A 21 -0.93 -7.48 3.79
CA TYR A 21 -1.69 -6.86 4.88
C TYR A 21 -3.13 -7.38 5.00
N GLU A 22 -3.50 -8.41 4.23
CA GLU A 22 -4.82 -9.02 4.29
C GLU A 22 -5.16 -9.51 5.71
N GLY A 23 -6.39 -9.24 6.16
CA GLY A 23 -6.86 -9.55 7.52
C GLY A 23 -6.49 -8.50 8.58
N LYS A 24 -5.79 -7.41 8.21
CA LYS A 24 -5.52 -6.28 9.11
C LYS A 24 -6.39 -5.07 8.76
N VAL A 25 -6.71 -4.25 9.76
CA VAL A 25 -7.32 -2.93 9.53
C VAL A 25 -6.24 -1.99 8.99
N LEU A 26 -6.55 -1.26 7.92
CA LEU A 26 -5.61 -0.38 7.23
C LEU A 26 -6.10 1.06 7.20
N LEU A 27 -5.21 2.00 7.48
CA LEU A 27 -5.41 3.43 7.29
C LEU A 27 -4.59 3.88 6.07
N ILE A 28 -5.27 4.44 5.06
CA ILE A 28 -4.65 4.95 3.85
C ILE A 28 -4.72 6.48 3.89
N ILE A 29 -3.57 7.14 3.78
CA ILE A 29 -3.46 8.59 3.73
C ILE A 29 -2.74 9.01 2.44
N ASN A 30 -3.23 10.07 1.81
CA ASN A 30 -2.46 10.79 0.79
C ASN A 30 -1.71 11.93 1.50
N SER A 31 -0.39 11.96 1.36
CA SER A 31 0.46 13.03 1.91
C SER A 31 1.26 13.67 0.78
N ALA A 32 1.62 14.94 0.95
CA ALA A 32 2.45 15.69 0.03
C ALA A 32 3.50 16.47 0.84
N THR A 33 4.73 16.51 0.35
CA THR A 33 5.76 17.43 0.86
C THR A 33 5.57 18.81 0.22
N LYS A 34 5.95 19.87 0.93
CA LYS A 34 5.91 21.25 0.40
C LYS A 34 6.95 21.46 -0.71
#